data_AF-D1B1X0-F1
#
_entry.id   AF-D1B1X0-F1
#
_cell.length_a   1.000
_cell.length_b   1.000
_cell.length_c   1.000
_cell.angle_alpha   90.00
_cell.angle_beta   90.00
_cell.angle_gamma   90.00
#
_symmetry.space_group_name_H-M   'P 1'
#
loop_
_entity.id
_entity.type
_entity.pdbx_description
1 polymer ?
#
loop_
_entity_poly.entity_id
_entity_poly.type
_entity_poly.pdbx_seq_one_letter_code
_entity_poly.pdbx_strand_id
1 'polypeptide(L)'
;MKKETLYLIEYLAKSEKNPFYARVIEHLTSCMLYSPSSLTQTRLSTMMHHYGLEIPKDENDAQKRLDVALDAVLPSSLNEGKKALFMTLLASNFPKKKGFLTLSLELFLSQLEPVEKSIYENLLAYVSGLNRGLALFYVLAKDQTTPFTPEQLVSLGSFLHVTLCQLIFNEEELGALEEGLKSLMSVYLTLYGKYLYM
;
A
#
# COMPACT_ATOMS: atom_id res chain seq x y z
N MET A 1 -8.55 0.84 16.62
CA MET A 1 -8.01 0.24 15.38
C MET A 1 -8.74 0.74 14.13
N LYS A 2 -9.98 0.34 13.78
CA LYS A 2 -10.65 0.89 12.58
C LYS A 2 -10.73 2.42 12.53
N LYS A 3 -11.16 3.07 13.62
CA LYS A 3 -11.27 4.54 13.67
C LYS A 3 -9.96 5.24 13.36
N GLU A 4 -8.84 4.69 13.81
CA GLU A 4 -7.50 5.22 13.52
C GLU A 4 -7.17 5.06 12.04
N THR A 5 -7.35 3.88 11.44
CA THR A 5 -7.17 3.67 9.99
C THR A 5 -8.04 4.63 9.16
N LEU A 6 -9.30 4.83 9.56
CA LEU A 6 -10.23 5.73 8.88
C LEU A 6 -9.81 7.21 8.99
N TYR A 7 -9.38 7.65 10.18
CA TYR A 7 -8.90 9.01 10.34
C TYR A 7 -7.59 9.24 9.59
N LEU A 8 -6.67 8.28 9.61
CA LEU A 8 -5.40 8.38 8.91
C LEU A 8 -5.59 8.39 7.39
N ILE A 9 -6.44 7.51 6.83
CA ILE A 9 -6.68 7.49 5.39
C ILE A 9 -7.36 8.77 4.90
N GLU A 10 -8.33 9.31 5.66
CA GLU A 10 -8.95 10.57 5.32
C GLU A 10 -8.01 11.76 5.51
N TYR A 11 -7.18 11.74 6.55
CA TYR A 11 -6.17 12.78 6.79
C TYR A 11 -5.19 12.85 5.62
N LEU A 12 -4.72 11.69 5.14
CA LEU A 12 -3.81 11.57 4.01
C LEU A 12 -4.47 11.94 2.69
N ALA A 13 -5.73 11.51 2.47
CA ALA A 13 -6.48 11.85 1.26
C ALA A 13 -6.83 13.34 1.14
N LYS A 14 -6.90 14.05 2.27
CA LYS A 14 -7.12 15.50 2.33
C LYS A 14 -5.81 16.29 2.35
N SER A 15 -4.68 15.60 2.16
CA SER A 15 -3.37 16.23 2.07
C SER A 15 -3.01 16.51 0.61
N GLU A 16 -2.55 17.72 0.31
CA GLU A 16 -2.35 18.17 -1.08
C GLU A 16 -1.11 17.58 -1.76
N LYS A 17 -0.17 16.96 -1.02
CA LYS A 17 1.14 16.57 -1.61
C LYS A 17 1.11 15.22 -2.30
N ASN A 18 0.29 14.28 -1.84
CA ASN A 18 0.25 12.92 -2.37
C ASN A 18 -1.16 12.56 -2.87
N PRO A 19 -1.40 12.57 -4.20
CA PRO A 19 -2.72 12.29 -4.75
C PRO A 19 -3.14 10.82 -4.61
N PHE A 20 -2.24 9.92 -4.23
CA PHE A 20 -2.51 8.48 -4.12
C PHE A 20 -3.71 8.18 -3.23
N TYR A 21 -3.75 8.73 -2.01
CA TYR A 21 -4.81 8.43 -1.05
C TYR A 21 -6.16 9.03 -1.45
N ALA A 22 -6.15 10.23 -2.05
CA ALA A 22 -7.36 10.85 -2.60
C ALA A 22 -7.96 9.97 -3.72
N ARG A 23 -7.12 9.52 -4.65
CA ARG A 23 -7.50 8.62 -5.74
C ARG A 23 -8.05 7.28 -5.23
N VAL A 24 -7.41 6.68 -4.23
CA VAL A 24 -7.90 5.44 -3.61
C VAL A 24 -9.28 5.62 -2.98
N ILE A 25 -9.48 6.70 -2.21
CA ILE A 25 -10.80 6.99 -1.62
C ILE A 25 -11.85 7.21 -2.71
N GLU A 26 -11.53 7.94 -3.77
CA GLU A 26 -12.44 8.18 -4.89
C GLU A 26 -12.88 6.87 -5.56
N HIS A 27 -11.93 5.96 -5.84
CA HIS A 27 -12.24 4.64 -6.40
C HIS A 27 -13.09 3.80 -5.45
N LEU A 28 -12.76 3.74 -4.16
CA LEU A 28 -13.58 3.01 -3.18
C LEU A 28 -14.99 3.60 -3.08
N THR A 29 -15.14 4.92 -3.24
CA THR A 29 -16.44 5.60 -3.23
C THR A 29 -17.25 5.27 -4.48
N SER A 30 -16.63 5.28 -5.67
CA SER A 30 -17.33 4.95 -6.93
C SER A 30 -17.80 3.50 -6.98
N CYS A 31 -17.10 2.59 -6.29
CA CYS A 31 -17.51 1.21 -6.08
C CYS A 31 -18.49 1.01 -4.91
N MET A 32 -18.95 2.08 -4.25
CA MET A 32 -19.80 2.04 -3.04
C MET A 32 -19.22 1.24 -1.87
N LEU A 33 -17.90 1.16 -1.78
CA LEU A 33 -17.17 0.42 -0.73
C LEU A 33 -16.77 1.32 0.45
N TYR A 34 -16.78 2.63 0.24
CA TYR A 34 -16.42 3.63 1.22
C TYR A 34 -17.27 4.89 1.07
N SER A 35 -17.53 5.58 2.17
CA SER A 35 -18.20 6.89 2.18
C SER A 35 -17.30 7.90 2.88
N PRO A 36 -16.66 8.82 2.15
CA PRO A 36 -15.75 9.79 2.74
C PRO A 36 -16.50 10.83 3.56
N SER A 37 -15.94 11.21 4.70
CA SER A 37 -16.52 12.27 5.51
C SER A 37 -16.26 13.66 4.92
N SER A 38 -17.15 14.62 5.22
CA SER A 38 -16.98 16.04 4.92
C SER A 38 -16.00 16.77 5.85
N LEU A 39 -15.33 16.06 6.76
CA LEU A 39 -14.44 16.66 7.76
C LEU A 39 -13.20 17.24 7.10
N THR A 40 -12.73 18.40 7.56
CA THR A 40 -11.43 18.94 7.15
C THR A 40 -10.28 18.20 7.85
N GLN A 41 -9.05 18.33 7.33
CA GLN A 41 -7.87 17.74 7.96
C GLN A 41 -7.72 18.22 9.43
N THR A 42 -7.96 19.51 9.70
CA THR A 42 -7.96 20.06 11.07
C THR A 42 -8.99 19.39 11.97
N ARG A 43 -10.22 19.17 11.47
CA ARG A 43 -11.28 18.49 12.24
C ARG A 43 -10.94 17.03 12.49
N LEU A 44 -10.32 16.35 11.54
CA LEU A 44 -9.83 14.98 11.73
C LEU A 44 -8.79 14.92 12.86
N SER A 45 -7.83 15.85 12.89
CA SER A 45 -6.84 15.94 13.98
C SER A 45 -7.50 16.19 15.33
N THR A 46 -8.50 17.09 15.41
CA THR A 46 -9.28 17.30 16.64
C THR A 46 -9.99 16.02 17.09
N MET A 47 -10.60 15.29 16.16
CA MET A 47 -11.27 14.02 16.48
C MET A 47 -10.28 12.96 16.96
N MET A 48 -9.15 12.80 16.28
CA MET A 48 -8.08 11.87 16.69
C MET A 48 -7.67 12.13 18.15
N HIS A 49 -7.42 13.39 18.49
CA HIS A 49 -7.06 13.77 19.85
C HIS A 49 -8.15 13.43 20.88
N HIS A 50 -9.42 13.70 20.59
CA HIS A 50 -10.53 13.34 21.47
C HIS A 50 -10.67 11.83 21.69
N TYR A 51 -10.27 11.01 20.72
CA TYR A 51 -10.24 9.55 20.84
C TYR A 51 -8.94 9.01 21.45
N GLY A 52 -8.07 9.87 21.96
CA GLY A 52 -6.77 9.48 22.53
C GLY A 52 -5.77 8.98 21.48
N LEU A 53 -5.98 9.30 20.21
CA LEU A 53 -5.06 8.99 19.11
C LEU A 53 -4.08 10.15 18.93
N GLU A 54 -2.82 9.81 18.69
CA GLU A 54 -1.79 10.80 18.40
C GLU A 54 -2.03 11.47 17.04
N ILE A 55 -1.92 12.80 17.01
CA ILE A 55 -2.04 13.57 15.77
C ILE A 55 -0.74 13.40 14.98
N PRO A 56 -0.81 13.05 13.68
CA PRO A 56 0.38 12.97 12.84
C PRO A 56 1.11 14.31 12.74
N LYS A 57 2.44 14.27 12.79
CA LYS A 57 3.27 15.49 12.64
C LYS A 57 3.28 16.01 11.20
N ASP A 58 3.28 15.09 10.25
CA ASP A 58 3.30 15.33 8.82
C ASP A 58 2.74 14.10 8.07
N GLU A 59 2.72 14.15 6.73
CA GLU A 59 2.25 13.04 5.90
C GLU A 59 3.08 11.76 6.06
N ASN A 60 4.40 11.87 6.26
CA ASN A 60 5.27 10.71 6.40
C ASN A 60 4.99 9.99 7.72
N ASP A 61 4.76 10.76 8.79
CA ASP A 61 4.33 10.24 10.08
C ASP A 61 2.94 9.60 9.97
N ALA A 62 1.99 10.26 9.30
CA ALA A 62 0.66 9.70 9.05
C ALA A 62 0.71 8.37 8.28
N GLN A 63 1.55 8.29 7.24
CA GLN A 63 1.74 7.08 6.46
C GLN A 63 2.37 5.94 7.28
N LYS A 64 3.40 6.23 8.08
CA LYS A 64 4.01 5.21 8.97
C LYS A 64 3.00 4.68 9.97
N ARG A 65 2.20 5.56 10.57
CA ARG A 65 1.13 5.17 11.49
C ARG A 65 0.07 4.33 10.78
N LEU A 66 -0.29 4.69 9.55
CA LEU A 66 -1.24 3.92 8.75
C LEU A 66 -0.69 2.52 8.47
N ASP A 67 0.58 2.40 8.08
CA ASP A 67 1.24 1.11 7.82
C ASP A 67 1.19 0.22 9.07
N VAL A 68 1.52 0.76 10.24
CA VAL A 68 1.44 0.05 11.53
C VAL A 68 0.00 -0.37 11.84
N ALA A 69 -0.97 0.54 11.68
CA ALA A 69 -2.37 0.27 11.96
C ALA A 69 -2.95 -0.82 11.03
N LEU A 70 -2.55 -0.82 9.75
CA LEU A 70 -2.93 -1.84 8.78
C LEU A 70 -2.31 -3.19 9.14
N ASP A 71 -0.99 -3.24 9.35
CA ASP A 71 -0.29 -4.49 9.69
C ASP A 71 -0.81 -5.12 10.99
N ALA A 72 -1.27 -4.32 11.96
CA ALA A 72 -1.87 -4.82 13.21
C ALA A 72 -3.22 -5.53 13.00
N VAL A 73 -3.95 -5.23 11.92
CA VAL A 73 -5.26 -5.85 11.62
C VAL A 73 -5.09 -7.10 10.74
N LEU A 74 -4.08 -7.13 9.88
CA LEU A 74 -3.86 -8.23 8.94
C LEU A 74 -3.41 -9.51 9.67
N PRO A 75 -3.81 -10.70 9.20
CA PRO A 75 -3.26 -11.96 9.70
C PRO A 75 -1.73 -11.98 9.65
N SER A 76 -1.07 -12.51 10.69
CA SER A 76 0.40 -12.58 10.75
C SER A 76 0.99 -13.29 9.53
N SER A 77 0.37 -14.39 9.09
CA SER A 77 0.78 -15.14 7.91
C SER A 77 0.61 -14.36 6.59
N LEU A 78 -0.34 -13.41 6.52
CA LEU A 78 -0.45 -12.49 5.39
C LEU A 78 0.71 -11.48 5.44
N ASN A 79 1.02 -10.92 6.61
CA ASN A 79 2.15 -10.02 6.79
C ASN A 79 3.49 -10.67 6.43
N GLU A 80 3.71 -11.91 6.85
CA GLU A 80 4.88 -12.71 6.48
C GLU A 80 4.91 -12.99 4.98
N GLY A 81 3.77 -13.34 4.37
CA GLY A 81 3.65 -13.58 2.94
C GLY A 81 4.06 -12.36 2.10
N LYS A 82 3.58 -11.16 2.46
CA LYS A 82 3.97 -9.90 1.78
C LYS A 82 5.50 -9.69 1.84
N LYS A 83 6.09 -9.86 3.02
CA LYS A 83 7.54 -9.71 3.22
C LYS A 83 8.33 -10.74 2.41
N ALA A 84 7.91 -12.00 2.43
CA ALA A 84 8.55 -13.08 1.67
C ALA A 84 8.48 -12.84 0.16
N LEU A 85 7.33 -12.38 -0.36
CA LEU A 85 7.17 -12.01 -1.77
C LEU A 85 8.11 -10.87 -2.15
N PHE A 86 8.20 -9.81 -1.34
CA PHE A 86 9.10 -8.70 -1.63
C PHE A 86 10.58 -9.14 -1.60
N MET A 87 10.99 -9.93 -0.60
CA MET A 87 12.36 -10.46 -0.54
C MET A 87 12.68 -11.36 -1.73
N THR A 88 11.72 -12.15 -2.20
CA THR A 88 11.86 -12.99 -3.40
C THR A 88 12.01 -12.13 -4.66
N LEU A 89 11.23 -11.06 -4.78
CA LEU A 89 11.34 -10.08 -5.86
C LEU A 89 12.73 -9.45 -5.89
N LEU A 90 13.25 -9.01 -4.74
CA LEU A 90 14.60 -8.44 -4.64
C LEU A 90 15.68 -9.47 -5.03
N ALA A 91 15.59 -10.70 -4.52
CA ALA A 91 16.54 -11.75 -4.85
C ALA A 91 16.55 -12.09 -6.35
N SER A 92 15.40 -12.01 -7.02
CA SER A 92 15.26 -12.28 -8.45
C SER A 92 15.81 -11.16 -9.32
N ASN A 93 15.60 -9.90 -8.93
CA ASN A 93 16.00 -8.74 -9.72
C ASN A 93 17.44 -8.27 -9.44
N PHE A 94 18.00 -8.63 -8.28
CA PHE A 94 19.38 -8.29 -7.91
C PHE A 94 20.21 -9.56 -7.64
N PRO A 95 20.37 -10.47 -8.63
CA PRO A 95 20.97 -11.79 -8.41
C PRO A 95 22.42 -11.71 -7.91
N LYS A 96 23.19 -10.70 -8.35
CA LYS A 96 24.56 -10.46 -7.89
C LYS A 96 24.64 -9.98 -6.43
N LYS A 97 23.55 -9.45 -5.88
CA LYS A 97 23.47 -8.92 -4.51
C LYS A 97 22.69 -9.84 -3.56
N LYS A 98 22.23 -11.00 -4.05
CA LYS A 98 21.45 -11.98 -3.28
C LYS A 98 22.16 -12.42 -1.99
N GLY A 99 23.49 -12.58 -2.02
CA GLY A 99 24.28 -12.96 -0.84
C GLY A 99 24.23 -11.91 0.28
N PHE A 100 24.17 -10.61 -0.07
CA PHE A 100 23.99 -9.55 0.91
C PHE A 100 22.57 -9.56 1.49
N LEU A 101 21.57 -9.78 0.64
CA LEU A 101 20.17 -9.86 1.04
C LEU A 101 19.90 -11.01 2.02
N THR A 102 20.60 -12.14 1.89
CA THR A 102 20.50 -13.26 2.84
C THR A 102 21.08 -12.95 4.21
N LEU A 103 21.97 -11.96 4.31
CA LEU A 103 22.57 -11.52 5.58
C LEU A 103 21.71 -10.45 6.25
N SER A 104 21.42 -9.35 5.55
CA SER A 104 20.49 -8.32 6.01
C SER A 104 20.05 -7.39 4.88
N LEU A 105 18.88 -6.76 5.03
CA LEU A 105 18.43 -5.71 4.12
C LEU A 105 19.38 -4.52 4.13
N GLU A 106 19.89 -4.12 5.30
CA GLU A 106 20.83 -3.00 5.42
C GLU A 106 22.12 -3.22 4.63
N LEU A 107 22.70 -4.43 4.72
CA LEU A 107 23.88 -4.79 3.96
C LEU A 107 23.59 -4.79 2.46
N PHE A 108 22.46 -5.35 2.04
CA PHE A 108 22.01 -5.28 0.65
C PHE A 108 21.95 -3.83 0.13
N LEU A 109 21.31 -2.93 0.89
CA LEU A 109 21.19 -1.51 0.50
C LEU A 109 22.54 -0.80 0.39
N SER A 110 23.50 -1.14 1.25
CA SER A 110 24.86 -0.56 1.20
C SER A 110 25.64 -0.93 -0.06
N GLN A 111 25.23 -2.01 -0.76
CA GLN A 111 25.92 -2.53 -1.93
C GLN A 111 25.26 -2.13 -3.25
N LEU A 112 24.15 -1.39 -3.19
CA LEU A 112 23.46 -0.93 -4.40
C LEU A 112 24.20 0.24 -5.03
N GLU A 113 24.46 0.13 -6.32
CA GLU A 113 24.89 1.25 -7.14
C GLU A 113 23.77 2.29 -7.27
N PRO A 114 24.05 3.56 -7.62
CA PRO A 114 23.02 4.60 -7.70
C PRO A 114 21.81 4.24 -8.55
N VAL A 115 22.02 3.57 -9.69
CA VAL A 115 20.94 3.10 -10.57
C VAL A 115 20.15 1.96 -9.91
N GLU A 116 20.84 0.98 -9.32
CA GLU A 116 20.20 -0.12 -8.58
C GLU A 116 19.38 0.39 -7.39
N LYS A 117 19.86 1.44 -6.72
CA LYS A 117 19.16 2.10 -5.62
C LYS A 117 17.87 2.77 -6.09
N SER A 118 17.91 3.48 -7.22
CA SER A 118 16.71 4.05 -7.85
C SER A 118 15.67 2.97 -8.18
N ILE A 119 16.11 1.86 -8.79
CA ILE A 119 15.23 0.71 -9.09
C ILE A 119 14.63 0.13 -7.81
N TYR A 120 15.44 -0.06 -6.76
CA TYR A 120 14.97 -0.53 -5.47
C TYR A 120 13.92 0.41 -4.86
N GLU A 121 14.17 1.72 -4.86
CA GLU A 121 13.28 2.72 -4.29
C GLU A 121 11.94 2.76 -5.04
N ASN A 122 11.96 2.68 -6.37
CA ASN A 122 10.75 2.62 -7.19
C ASN A 122 9.95 1.32 -6.96
N LEU A 123 10.63 0.16 -6.88
CA LEU A 123 9.98 -1.11 -6.55
C LEU A 123 9.39 -1.10 -5.14
N LEU A 124 10.11 -0.55 -4.16
CA LEU A 124 9.63 -0.41 -2.80
C LEU A 124 8.40 0.50 -2.75
N ALA A 125 8.43 1.64 -3.45
CA ALA A 125 7.31 2.57 -3.54
C ALA A 125 6.07 1.89 -4.15
N TYR A 126 6.25 1.17 -5.26
CA TYR A 126 5.17 0.45 -5.95
C TYR A 126 4.56 -0.63 -5.04
N VAL A 127 5.39 -1.50 -4.47
CA VAL A 127 4.92 -2.59 -3.60
C VAL A 127 4.29 -2.05 -2.31
N SER A 128 4.83 -0.98 -1.74
CA SER A 128 4.26 -0.36 -0.54
C SER A 128 2.89 0.26 -0.84
N GLY A 129 2.75 0.99 -1.95
CA GLY A 129 1.48 1.55 -2.38
C GLY A 129 0.43 0.47 -2.65
N LEU A 130 0.82 -0.60 -3.35
CA LEU A 130 -0.06 -1.73 -3.62
C LEU A 130 -0.54 -2.39 -2.33
N ASN A 131 0.38 -2.71 -1.42
CA ASN A 131 0.04 -3.29 -0.12
C ASN A 131 -0.87 -2.39 0.72
N ARG A 132 -0.65 -1.06 0.71
CA ARG A 132 -1.53 -0.12 1.43
C ARG A 132 -2.95 -0.15 0.91
N GLY A 133 -3.12 -0.08 -0.42
CA GLY A 133 -4.45 -0.14 -1.03
C GLY A 133 -5.16 -1.46 -0.77
N LEU A 134 -4.47 -2.59 -0.94
CA LEU A 134 -5.03 -3.92 -0.68
C LEU A 134 -5.31 -4.18 0.81
N ALA A 135 -4.45 -3.70 1.70
CA ALA A 135 -4.68 -3.77 3.15
C ALA A 135 -5.87 -2.91 3.58
N LEU A 136 -6.02 -1.71 3.02
CA LEU A 136 -7.19 -0.88 3.27
C LEU A 136 -8.47 -1.60 2.83
N PHE A 137 -8.48 -2.19 1.64
CA PHE A 137 -9.61 -3.00 1.17
C PHE A 137 -9.91 -4.15 2.13
N TYR A 138 -8.89 -4.86 2.61
CA TYR A 138 -9.05 -5.94 3.57
C TYR A 138 -9.73 -5.47 4.86
N VAL A 139 -9.25 -4.37 5.44
CA VAL A 139 -9.79 -3.79 6.67
C VAL A 139 -11.25 -3.32 6.47
N LEU A 140 -11.55 -2.71 5.33
CA LEU A 140 -12.92 -2.27 5.01
C LEU A 140 -13.87 -3.45 4.79
N ALA A 141 -13.42 -4.50 4.08
CA ALA A 141 -14.22 -5.67 3.75
C ALA A 141 -14.62 -6.48 4.99
N LYS A 142 -13.73 -6.60 5.99
CA LYS A 142 -13.97 -7.42 7.19
C LYS A 142 -15.15 -6.97 8.05
N ASP A 143 -15.49 -5.69 7.99
CA ASP A 143 -16.51 -5.08 8.84
C ASP A 143 -17.83 -4.82 8.11
N GLN A 144 -17.92 -5.18 6.84
CA GLN A 144 -19.11 -4.97 6.03
C GLN A 144 -20.12 -6.09 6.29
N THR A 145 -21.40 -5.73 6.39
CA THR A 145 -22.50 -6.70 6.49
C THR A 145 -22.63 -7.54 5.22
N THR A 146 -22.24 -6.96 4.08
CA THR A 146 -22.17 -7.63 2.78
C THR A 146 -20.70 -7.76 2.39
N PRO A 147 -20.18 -8.98 2.18
CA PRO A 147 -18.78 -9.15 1.80
C PRO A 147 -18.52 -8.49 0.45
N PHE A 148 -17.39 -7.80 0.34
CA PHE A 148 -16.91 -7.33 -0.96
C PHE A 148 -16.65 -8.52 -1.89
N THR A 149 -16.77 -8.33 -3.20
CA THR A 149 -16.63 -9.42 -4.17
C THR A 149 -15.19 -9.54 -4.69
N PRO A 150 -14.79 -10.73 -5.20
CA PRO A 150 -13.49 -10.88 -5.88
C PRO A 150 -13.29 -9.89 -7.03
N GLU A 151 -14.33 -9.55 -7.78
CA GLU A 151 -14.29 -8.58 -8.88
C GLU A 151 -13.96 -7.18 -8.37
N GLN A 152 -14.48 -6.79 -7.20
CA GLN A 152 -14.14 -5.52 -6.56
C GLN A 152 -12.67 -5.47 -6.12
N LEU A 153 -12.12 -6.59 -5.63
CA LEU A 153 -10.69 -6.70 -5.31
C LEU A 153 -9.83 -6.56 -6.57
N VAL A 154 -10.20 -7.24 -7.66
CA VAL A 154 -9.49 -7.16 -8.95
C VAL A 154 -9.59 -5.76 -9.56
N SER A 155 -10.74 -5.11 -9.45
CA SER A 155 -10.96 -3.74 -9.90
C SER A 155 -10.04 -2.77 -9.17
N LEU A 156 -9.99 -2.86 -7.83
CA LEU A 156 -9.07 -2.06 -7.03
C LEU A 156 -7.61 -2.35 -7.38
N GLY A 157 -7.23 -3.62 -7.52
CA GLY A 157 -5.86 -3.98 -7.92
C GLY A 157 -5.43 -3.33 -9.22
N SER A 158 -6.28 -3.41 -10.24
CA SER A 158 -6.03 -2.80 -11.56
C SER A 158 -5.93 -1.28 -11.47
N PHE A 159 -6.81 -0.66 -10.68
CA PHE A 159 -6.77 0.77 -10.40
C PHE A 159 -5.47 1.20 -9.69
N LEU A 160 -5.07 0.46 -8.66
CA LEU A 160 -3.83 0.71 -7.92
C LEU A 160 -2.62 0.59 -8.84
N HIS A 161 -2.58 -0.45 -9.68
CA HIS A 161 -1.49 -0.64 -10.64
C HIS A 161 -1.34 0.56 -11.56
N VAL A 162 -2.41 0.96 -12.26
CA VAL A 162 -2.38 2.13 -13.16
C VAL A 162 -1.97 3.40 -12.41
N THR A 163 -2.55 3.64 -11.24
CA THR A 163 -2.26 4.83 -10.43
C THR A 163 -0.81 4.88 -9.98
N LEU A 164 -0.27 3.76 -9.47
CA LEU A 164 1.11 3.69 -8.99
C LEU A 164 2.10 3.80 -10.15
N CYS A 165 1.80 3.16 -11.28
CA CYS A 165 2.63 3.28 -12.48
C CYS A 165 2.80 4.75 -12.90
N GLN A 166 1.69 5.50 -12.96
CA GLN A 166 1.69 6.92 -13.34
C GLN A 166 2.37 7.84 -12.31
N LEU A 167 2.38 7.47 -11.03
CA LEU A 167 2.95 8.30 -9.97
C LEU A 167 4.44 8.05 -9.73
N ILE A 168 4.94 6.87 -10.11
CA ILE A 168 6.30 6.44 -9.75
C ILE A 168 7.24 6.44 -10.96
N PHE A 169 6.76 6.02 -12.13
CA PHE A 169 7.61 5.77 -13.29
C PHE A 169 7.36 6.81 -14.38
N ASN A 170 8.42 7.13 -15.13
CA ASN A 170 8.26 7.83 -16.40
C ASN A 170 7.84 6.87 -17.53
N GLU A 171 7.53 7.40 -18.71
CA GLU A 171 7.03 6.60 -19.85
C GLU A 171 8.01 5.53 -20.32
N GLU A 172 9.32 5.83 -20.34
CA GLU A 172 10.36 4.89 -20.77
C GLU A 172 10.52 3.73 -19.77
N GLU A 173 10.59 4.06 -18.48
CA GLU A 173 10.64 3.07 -17.39
C GLU A 173 9.40 2.18 -17.40
N LEU A 174 8.22 2.78 -17.60
CA LEU A 174 6.97 2.04 -17.62
C LEU A 174 6.92 1.07 -18.80
N GLY A 175 7.35 1.49 -20.00
CA GLY A 175 7.40 0.63 -21.17
C GLY A 175 8.28 -0.62 -20.97
N ALA A 176 9.32 -0.54 -20.14
CA ALA A 176 10.18 -1.67 -19.83
C ALA A 176 9.65 -2.57 -18.70
N LEU A 177 8.81 -2.03 -17.80
CA LEU A 177 8.44 -2.70 -16.54
C LEU A 177 6.97 -3.13 -16.46
N GLU A 178 6.09 -2.62 -17.33
CA GLU A 178 4.64 -2.75 -17.21
C GLU A 178 4.18 -4.20 -17.05
N GLU A 179 4.61 -5.12 -17.91
CA GLU A 179 4.22 -6.53 -17.85
C GLU A 179 4.67 -7.21 -16.54
N GLY A 180 5.89 -6.88 -16.09
CA GLY A 180 6.44 -7.38 -14.82
C GLY A 180 5.67 -6.86 -13.62
N LEU A 181 5.36 -5.57 -13.60
CA LEU A 181 4.59 -4.92 -12.53
C LEU A 181 3.14 -5.41 -12.47
N LYS A 182 2.53 -5.67 -13.63
CA LYS A 182 1.19 -6.27 -13.73
C LYS A 182 1.17 -7.70 -13.22
N SER A 183 2.19 -8.51 -13.57
CA SER A 183 2.35 -9.86 -13.04
C SER A 183 2.54 -9.84 -11.52
N LEU A 184 3.37 -8.92 -11.01
CA LEU A 184 3.57 -8.71 -9.58
C LEU A 184 2.26 -8.35 -8.87
N MET A 185 1.47 -7.43 -9.44
CA MET A 185 0.16 -7.07 -8.91
C MET A 185 -0.75 -8.29 -8.77
N SER A 186 -0.83 -9.15 -9.80
CA SER A 186 -1.65 -10.37 -9.77
C SER A 186 -1.24 -11.34 -8.65
N VAL A 187 0.06 -11.44 -8.34
CA VAL A 187 0.55 -12.27 -7.22
C VAL A 187 0.10 -11.70 -5.88
N TYR A 188 0.20 -10.39 -5.67
CA TYR A 188 -0.31 -9.74 -4.46
C TYR A 188 -1.83 -9.86 -4.33
N LEU A 189 -2.58 -9.69 -5.43
CA LEU A 189 -4.03 -9.90 -5.43
C LEU A 189 -4.40 -11.31 -5.00
N THR A 190 -3.69 -12.31 -5.52
CA THR A 190 -3.91 -13.72 -5.14
C THR A 190 -3.62 -13.94 -3.65
N LEU A 191 -2.53 -13.34 -3.14
CA LEU A 191 -2.18 -13.43 -1.73
C LEU A 191 -3.29 -12.84 -0.86
N TYR A 192 -3.77 -11.62 -1.14
CA TYR A 192 -4.85 -11.00 -0.38
C TYR A 192 -6.19 -11.72 -0.55
N GLY A 193 -6.52 -12.15 -1.76
CA GLY A 193 -7.76 -12.87 -2.08
C GLY A 193 -7.90 -14.16 -1.29
N LYS A 194 -6.80 -14.89 -1.07
CA LYS A 194 -6.78 -16.08 -0.22
C LYS A 194 -7.28 -15.79 1.21
N TYR A 195 -6.99 -14.62 1.77
CA TYR A 195 -7.39 -14.29 3.15
C TYR A 195 -8.76 -13.61 3.25
N LEU A 196 -9.32 -13.18 2.11
CA LEU A 196 -10.63 -12.53 2.05
C LEU A 196 -11.75 -13.51 1.69
N TYR A 197 -11.45 -14.52 0.87
CA TYR A 197 -12.46 -15.35 0.22
C TYR A 197 -12.29 -16.86 0.42
N MET A 198 -11.25 -17.30 1.14
CA MET A 198 -11.03 -18.70 1.50
C MET A 198 -10.94 -18.85 3.01
#